data_AF-A0AB35VV18-F1
#
_entry.id   AF-A0AB35VV18-F1
#
_cell.length_a   1.000
_cell.length_b   1.000
_cell.length_c   1.000
_cell.angle_alpha   90.00
_cell.angle_beta   90.00
_cell.angle_gamma   90.00
#
_symmetry.space_group_name_H-M   'P 1'
#
loop_
_entity.id
_entity.type
_entity.pdbx_description
1 polymer ?
#
loop_
_entity_poly.entity_id
_entity_poly.type
_entity_poly.pdbx_seq_one_letter_code
_entity_poly.pdbx_strand_id
1 'polypeptide(L)'
;MNDWQILRSRYGSNRSYKNRLALLPSKFEDFSNWLVDQGADVFSRTEQNELLRFRYKGQLGIWYESGSGNLLMHDLADKYLETAA
;
A
#
# COMPACT_ATOMS: atom_id res chain seq x y z
N MET A 1 -11.34 -14.38 -7.64
CA MET A 1 -11.78 -13.11 -7.03
C MET A 1 -10.70 -12.10 -7.36
N ASN A 2 -11.00 -11.00 -8.06
CA ASN A 2 -9.99 -10.02 -8.46
C ASN A 2 -9.59 -9.13 -7.28
N ASP A 3 -8.32 -8.69 -7.22
CA ASP A 3 -7.79 -7.81 -6.15
C ASP A 3 -8.63 -6.56 -5.94
N TRP A 4 -9.18 -6.01 -7.03
CA TRP A 4 -10.10 -4.87 -6.99
C TRP A 4 -11.42 -5.17 -6.25
N GLN A 5 -11.97 -6.38 -6.41
CA GLN A 5 -13.21 -6.79 -5.73
C GLN A 5 -12.96 -6.97 -4.23
N ILE A 6 -11.82 -7.53 -3.84
CA ILE A 6 -11.42 -7.70 -2.44
C ILE A 6 -11.22 -6.33 -1.79
N LEU A 7 -10.47 -5.44 -2.43
CA LEU A 7 -10.26 -4.08 -1.94
C LEU A 7 -11.59 -3.32 -1.81
N ARG A 8 -12.47 -3.43 -2.81
CA ARG A 8 -13.79 -2.80 -2.77
C ARG A 8 -14.68 -3.37 -1.67
N SER A 9 -14.59 -4.67 -1.38
CA SER A 9 -15.36 -5.30 -0.30
C SER A 9 -15.00 -4.76 1.09
N ARG A 10 -13.80 -4.18 1.28
CA ARG A 10 -13.43 -3.52 2.54
C ARG A 10 -14.20 -2.23 2.79
N TYR A 11 -14.65 -1.57 1.73
CA TYR A 11 -15.31 -0.27 1.81
C TYR A 11 -16.80 -0.42 1.51
N GLY A 12 -17.64 -0.27 2.54
CA GLY A 12 -19.10 -0.41 2.43
C GLY A 12 -19.80 0.63 1.54
N SER A 13 -19.07 1.57 0.94
CA SER A 13 -19.64 2.62 0.07
C SER A 13 -18.64 3.15 -0.94
N ASN A 14 -19.14 3.52 -2.13
CA ASN A 14 -18.31 4.08 -3.22
C ASN A 14 -17.55 5.36 -2.82
N ARG A 15 -18.14 6.20 -1.94
CA ARG A 15 -17.49 7.42 -1.45
C ARG A 15 -16.29 7.10 -0.56
N SER A 16 -16.42 6.09 0.30
CA SER A 16 -15.34 5.61 1.16
C SER A 16 -14.22 4.98 0.34
N TYR A 17 -14.57 4.18 -0.69
CA TYR A 17 -13.59 3.66 -1.64
C TYR A 17 -12.85 4.76 -2.43
N LYS A 18 -13.53 5.85 -2.83
CA LYS A 18 -12.88 6.99 -3.51
C LYS A 18 -11.91 7.74 -2.60
N ASN A 19 -12.22 7.85 -1.31
CA ASN A 19 -11.38 8.50 -0.31
C ASN A 19 -10.47 7.53 0.45
N ARG A 20 -10.22 6.34 -0.13
CA ARG A 20 -9.39 5.33 0.53
C ARG A 20 -7.95 5.83 0.66
N LEU A 21 -7.43 5.70 1.87
CA LEU A 21 -6.03 5.93 2.20
C LEU A 21 -5.48 4.59 2.71
N ALA A 22 -4.36 4.16 2.17
CA ALA A 22 -3.62 3.02 2.71
C ALA A 22 -2.73 3.52 3.85
N LEU A 23 -1.86 4.47 3.52
CA LEU A 23 -0.94 5.08 4.47
C LEU A 23 -0.66 6.51 4.06
N LEU A 24 -0.46 7.39 5.05
CA LEU A 24 -0.08 8.77 4.79
C LEU A 24 1.33 8.83 4.19
N PRO A 25 1.58 9.64 3.14
CA PRO A 25 2.91 9.80 2.56
C PRO A 25 3.98 10.27 3.56
N SER A 26 3.58 10.90 4.67
CA SER A 26 4.49 11.27 5.75
C SER A 26 5.15 10.07 6.46
N LYS A 27 4.57 8.87 6.33
CA LYS A 27 5.12 7.61 6.86
C LYS A 27 5.99 6.87 5.85
N PHE A 28 6.39 7.53 4.78
CA PHE A 28 7.14 6.92 3.69
C PHE A 28 8.44 6.25 4.15
N GLU A 29 9.28 6.98 4.88
CA GLU A 29 10.57 6.46 5.33
C GLU A 29 10.40 5.27 6.27
N ASP A 30 9.54 5.41 7.30
CA ASP A 30 9.23 4.35 8.25
C ASP A 30 8.70 3.09 7.54
N PHE A 31 7.75 3.26 6.62
CA PHE A 31 7.11 2.17 5.92
C PHE A 31 8.06 1.50 4.92
N SER A 32 8.89 2.27 4.22
CA SER A 32 9.89 1.71 3.30
C SER A 32 10.90 0.86 4.05
N ASN A 33 11.36 1.29 5.22
CA ASN A 33 12.25 0.50 6.06
C ASN A 33 11.57 -0.78 6.55
N TRP A 34 10.33 -0.67 7.05
CA TRP A 34 9.55 -1.82 7.48
C TRP A 34 9.31 -2.83 6.35
N LEU A 35 9.07 -2.36 5.11
CA LEU A 35 8.94 -3.23 3.94
C LEU A 35 10.22 -4.04 3.70
N VAL A 36 11.39 -3.41 3.80
CA VAL A 36 12.69 -4.09 3.67
C VAL A 36 12.87 -5.11 4.78
N ASP A 37 12.52 -4.78 6.02
CA ASP A 37 12.58 -5.71 7.17
C ASP A 37 11.67 -6.93 6.97
N GLN A 38 10.51 -6.75 6.34
CA GLN A 38 9.63 -7.86 5.97
C GLN A 38 10.18 -8.70 4.79
N GLY A 39 11.25 -8.25 4.12
CA GLY A 39 11.82 -8.88 2.94
C GLY A 39 11.09 -8.55 1.64
N ALA A 40 10.50 -7.35 1.53
CA ALA A 40 10.01 -6.82 0.26
C ALA A 40 11.16 -6.18 -0.55
N ASP A 41 11.14 -6.41 -1.86
CA ASP A 41 12.05 -5.77 -2.80
C ASP A 41 11.50 -4.39 -3.18
N VAL A 42 12.06 -3.32 -2.61
CA VAL A 42 11.68 -1.94 -2.95
C VAL A 42 12.40 -1.50 -4.23
N PHE A 43 11.63 -1.05 -5.23
CA PHE A 43 12.18 -0.53 -6.47
C PHE A 43 12.53 0.94 -6.32
N SER A 44 13.71 1.32 -6.83
CA SER A 44 14.20 2.69 -6.86
C SER A 44 13.58 3.54 -7.99
N ARG A 45 12.89 2.91 -8.94
CA ARG A 45 12.19 3.59 -10.04
C ARG A 45 10.68 3.53 -9.80
N THR A 46 10.08 4.69 -9.59
CA THR A 46 8.64 4.88 -9.54
C THR A 46 8.15 5.48 -10.86
N GLU A 47 6.95 5.12 -11.29
CA GLU A 47 6.27 5.78 -12.42
C GLU A 47 5.60 7.09 -11.97
N GLN A 48 5.06 7.85 -12.92
CA GLN A 48 4.32 9.08 -12.63
C GLN A 48 3.16 8.83 -11.66
N ASN A 49 3.12 9.60 -10.55
CA ASN A 49 2.18 9.52 -9.43
C ASN A 49 2.37 8.31 -8.48
N GLU A 50 3.42 7.51 -8.64
CA GLU A 50 3.81 6.45 -7.69
C GLU A 50 4.80 7.00 -6.67
N LEU A 51 4.45 6.93 -5.39
CA LEU A 51 5.32 7.27 -4.28
C LEU A 51 6.35 6.16 -4.04
N LEU A 52 5.90 4.90 -4.09
CA LEU A 52 6.74 3.72 -3.85
C LEU A 52 6.25 2.56 -4.69
N ARG A 53 7.19 1.82 -5.27
CA ARG A 53 6.92 0.55 -5.94
C ARG A 53 7.73 -0.52 -5.27
N PHE A 54 7.12 -1.64 -4.92
CA PHE A 54 7.81 -2.75 -4.26
C PHE A 54 7.24 -4.10 -4.69
N ARG A 55 7.99 -5.18 -4.45
CA ARG A 55 7.52 -6.55 -4.66
C ARG A 55 7.60 -7.30 -3.35
N TYR A 56 6.51 -7.93 -2.95
CA TYR A 56 6.48 -8.76 -1.77
C TYR A 56 5.91 -10.14 -2.11
N LYS A 57 6.66 -11.20 -1.81
CA LYS A 57 6.26 -12.60 -2.07
C LYS A 57 5.79 -12.85 -3.51
N GLY A 58 6.46 -12.23 -4.48
CA GLY A 58 6.14 -12.36 -5.90
C GLY A 58 5.02 -11.44 -6.39
N GLN A 59 4.29 -10.75 -5.50
CA GLN A 59 3.23 -9.80 -5.84
C GLN A 59 3.76 -8.36 -5.91
N LEU A 60 3.27 -7.59 -6.88
CA LEU A 60 3.64 -6.19 -7.03
C LEU A 60 2.77 -5.32 -6.11
N GLY A 61 3.40 -4.49 -5.30
CA GLY A 61 2.80 -3.46 -4.47
C GLY A 61 3.09 -2.08 -5.04
N ILE A 62 2.07 -1.22 -5.09
CA ILE A 62 2.20 0.16 -5.56
C ILE A 62 1.54 1.07 -4.54
N TRP A 63 2.30 2.08 -4.12
CA TRP A 63 1.87 3.18 -3.31
C TRP A 63 1.87 4.45 -4.14
N TYR A 64 0.74 5.16 -4.17
CA TYR A 64 0.59 6.41 -4.90
C TYR A 64 0.80 7.63 -4.00
N GLU A 65 1.17 8.76 -4.61
CA GLU A 65 1.39 10.02 -3.89
C GLU A 65 0.12 10.53 -3.17
N SER A 66 -1.06 10.12 -3.64
CA SER A 66 -2.34 10.37 -2.97
C SER A 66 -2.49 9.68 -1.61
N GLY A 67 -1.54 8.82 -1.21
CA GLY A 67 -1.63 7.98 -0.02
C GLY A 67 -2.49 6.72 -0.20
N SER A 68 -3.06 6.52 -1.40
CA SER A 68 -3.76 5.29 -1.78
C SER A 68 -2.80 4.26 -2.37
N GLY A 69 -3.21 3.00 -2.46
CA GLY A 69 -2.40 1.96 -3.08
C GLY A 69 -3.24 0.86 -3.69
N ASN A 70 -2.56 -0.18 -4.16
CA ASN A 70 -3.20 -1.42 -4.54
C ASN A 70 -3.53 -2.29 -3.31
N LEU A 71 -4.20 -3.44 -3.52
CA LEU A 71 -4.60 -4.32 -2.43
C LEU A 71 -3.43 -4.70 -1.52
N LEU A 72 -2.28 -5.06 -2.10
CA LEU A 72 -1.09 -5.41 -1.35
C LEU A 72 -0.57 -4.26 -0.48
N MET A 73 -0.57 -3.03 -1.01
CA MET A 73 -0.20 -1.85 -0.24
C MET A 73 -1.15 -1.63 0.94
N HIS A 74 -2.46 -1.79 0.74
CA HIS A 74 -3.43 -1.71 1.84
C HIS A 74 -3.21 -2.81 2.88
N ASP A 75 -2.99 -4.06 2.47
CA ASP A 75 -2.72 -5.18 3.38
C ASP A 75 -1.48 -4.98 4.23
N LEU A 76 -0.42 -4.44 3.63
CA LEU A 76 0.84 -4.18 4.32
C LEU A 76 0.75 -2.93 5.19
N ALA A 77 0.01 -1.90 4.78
CA ALA A 77 -0.26 -0.73 5.61
C ALA A 77 -1.06 -1.12 6.87
N ASP A 78 -2.09 -1.96 6.73
CA ASP A 78 -2.87 -2.47 7.86
C ASP A 78 -1.95 -3.22 8.85
N LYS A 79 -1.09 -4.12 8.35
CA LYS A 79 -0.10 -4.83 9.19
C LYS A 79 0.91 -3.90 9.85
N TYR A 80 1.40 -2.91 9.12
CA TYR A 80 2.33 -1.92 9.65
C TYR A 80 1.69 -1.16 10.83
N LEU A 81 0.44 -0.73 10.67
CA LEU A 81 -0.32 -0.06 11.74
C LEU A 81 -0.57 -0.98 12.93
N GLU A 82 -0.83 -2.28 12.71
CA GLU A 82 -0.94 -3.27 13.80
C GLU A 82 0.38 -3.47 14.55
N THR A 83 1.53 -3.49 13.84
CA THR A 83 2.85 -3.65 14.48
C THR A 83 3.38 -2.37 15.12
N ALA A 84 2.87 -1.20 14.72
CA ALA A 84 3.26 0.10 15.26
C ALA A 84 2.39 0.55 16.45
N ALA A 85 1.35 -0.21 16.80
CA ALA A 85 0.45 0.00 17.94
C ALA A 85 0.95 -0.74 19.20
#